data_AF-K4K1G2-F1
#
_entry.id   AF-K4K1G2-F1
#
_cell.length_a   1.000
_cell.length_b   1.000
_cell.length_c   1.000
_cell.angle_alpha   90.00
_cell.angle_beta   90.00
_cell.angle_gamma   90.00
#
_symmetry.space_group_name_H-M   'P 1'
#
loop_
_entity.id
_entity.type
_entity.pdbx_description
1 polymer ?
#
loop_
_entity_poly.entity_id
_entity_poly.type
_entity_poly.pdbx_seq_one_letter_code
_entity_poly.pdbx_strand_id
1 'polypeptide(L)'
;AQYPNGGWMQCLNTPGTYHAHITLNDGAYVHVLSIMQEMATKSGDFTAVSSEYASKAYTSLQKGIQCLLDMQISVNGTLTAWGQQYDE
;
A
#
# COMPACT_ATOMS: atom_id res chain seq x y z
N ALA A 1 0.53 -7.36 7.54
CA ALA A 1 -0.49 -6.68 6.72
C ALA A 1 0.09 -6.34 5.35
N GLN A 2 1.22 -5.64 5.28
CA GLN A 2 1.93 -5.48 4.00
C GLN A 2 2.60 -6.79 3.57
N TYR A 3 2.44 -7.14 2.29
CA TYR A 3 3.11 -8.26 1.64
C TYR A 3 4.56 -7.94 1.28
N PRO A 4 5.42 -8.95 1.02
CA PRO A 4 6.80 -8.73 0.61
C PRO A 4 6.97 -7.85 -0.65
N ASN A 5 6.02 -7.92 -1.59
CA ASN A 5 5.97 -7.11 -2.81
C ASN A 5 5.49 -5.67 -2.58
N GLY A 6 5.01 -5.32 -1.39
CA GLY A 6 4.53 -3.98 -1.03
C GLY A 6 3.01 -3.84 -0.98
N GLY A 7 2.26 -4.84 -1.46
CA GLY A 7 0.81 -4.87 -1.45
C GLY A 7 0.20 -4.90 -0.04
N TRP A 8 -1.07 -4.51 0.10
CA TRP A 8 -1.79 -4.48 1.37
C TRP A 8 -3.11 -5.24 1.28
N MET A 9 -3.26 -6.26 2.12
CA MET A 9 -4.50 -7.04 2.25
C MET A 9 -5.64 -6.22 2.88
N GLN A 10 -6.89 -6.57 2.56
CA GLN A 10 -8.07 -5.96 3.18
C GLN A 10 -8.22 -6.35 4.66
N CYS A 11 -8.02 -7.63 4.98
CA CYS A 11 -8.16 -8.15 6.34
C CYS A 11 -7.04 -9.12 6.69
N LEU A 12 -6.64 -9.12 7.95
CA LEU A 12 -5.70 -10.11 8.50
C LEU A 12 -6.41 -11.44 8.73
N ASN A 13 -5.64 -12.54 8.67
CA ASN A 13 -6.11 -13.90 9.00
C ASN A 13 -7.26 -14.43 8.12
N THR A 14 -7.37 -13.99 6.87
CA THR A 14 -8.40 -14.42 5.91
C THR A 14 -7.82 -15.12 4.67
N PRO A 15 -6.94 -16.13 4.83
CA PRO A 15 -6.26 -16.77 3.71
C PRO A 15 -7.25 -17.43 2.74
N GLY A 16 -6.95 -17.37 1.44
CA GLY A 16 -7.77 -17.99 0.40
C GLY A 16 -9.11 -17.30 0.13
N THR A 17 -9.34 -16.12 0.70
CA THR A 17 -10.52 -15.28 0.42
C THR A 17 -10.09 -13.99 -0.28
N TYR A 18 -11.02 -13.30 -0.91
CA TYR A 18 -10.70 -12.02 -1.56
C TYR A 18 -10.18 -10.94 -0.59
N HIS A 19 -10.44 -11.10 0.72
CA HIS A 19 -9.92 -10.19 1.74
C HIS A 19 -8.39 -10.29 1.93
N ALA A 20 -7.76 -11.36 1.44
CA ALA A 20 -6.31 -11.49 1.40
C ALA A 20 -5.67 -10.67 0.26
N HIS A 21 -6.39 -10.43 -0.83
CA HIS A 21 -5.86 -9.74 -2.01
C HIS A 21 -5.41 -8.30 -1.70
N ILE A 22 -4.48 -7.80 -2.51
CA ILE A 22 -4.07 -6.40 -2.50
C ILE A 22 -5.29 -5.55 -2.82
N THR A 23 -5.71 -4.70 -1.87
CA THR A 23 -7.03 -4.05 -1.94
C THR A 23 -6.92 -2.55 -2.13
N LEU A 24 -7.23 -2.08 -3.34
CA LEU A 24 -7.36 -0.66 -3.69
C LEU A 24 -8.79 -0.14 -3.45
N ASN A 25 -9.77 -1.04 -3.37
CA ASN A 25 -11.18 -0.73 -3.14
C ASN A 25 -11.39 0.25 -1.97
N ASP A 26 -12.41 1.11 -2.10
CA ASP A 26 -12.76 2.15 -1.11
C ASP A 26 -11.62 3.10 -0.72
N GLY A 27 -10.58 3.21 -1.56
CA GLY A 27 -9.39 4.01 -1.27
C GLY A 27 -8.49 3.43 -0.18
N ALA A 28 -8.71 2.17 0.23
CA ALA A 28 -8.01 1.55 1.35
C ALA A 28 -6.48 1.60 1.18
N TYR A 29 -5.98 1.17 0.01
CA TYR A 29 -4.55 1.19 -0.29
C TYR A 29 -3.95 2.60 -0.21
N VAL A 30 -4.60 3.58 -0.83
CA VAL A 30 -4.11 4.96 -0.90
C VAL A 30 -4.09 5.59 0.49
N HIS A 31 -5.11 5.39 1.31
CA HIS A 31 -5.12 5.88 2.69
C HIS A 31 -4.01 5.26 3.54
N VAL A 32 -3.71 3.97 3.36
CA VAL A 32 -2.55 3.36 4.04
C VAL A 32 -1.25 4.05 3.59
N LEU A 33 -1.06 4.31 2.30
CA LEU A 33 0.13 5.03 1.83
C LEU A 33 0.20 6.45 2.39
N SER A 34 -0.93 7.17 2.50
CA SER A 34 -0.97 8.50 3.12
C SER A 34 -0.53 8.47 4.59
N ILE A 35 -1.00 7.49 5.37
CA ILE A 35 -0.57 7.30 6.77
C ILE A 35 0.93 7.01 6.83
N MET A 36 1.43 6.12 5.97
CA MET A 36 2.87 5.80 5.91
C MET A 36 3.70 7.03 5.53
N GLN A 37 3.20 7.88 4.63
CA GLN A 37 3.83 9.14 4.26
C GLN A 37 3.92 10.09 5.43
N GLU A 38 2.83 10.32 6.17
CA GLU A 38 2.84 11.21 7.34
C GLU A 38 3.75 10.70 8.46
N MET A 39 3.74 9.39 8.71
CA MET A 39 4.68 8.74 9.63
C MET A 39 6.14 8.93 9.20
N ALA A 40 6.43 8.76 7.91
CA ALA A 40 7.77 8.91 7.36
C ALA A 40 8.29 10.34 7.47
N THR A 41 7.43 11.33 7.25
CA THR A 41 7.77 12.77 7.34
C THR A 41 7.60 13.34 8.74
N LYS A 42 7.12 12.54 9.71
CA LYS A 42 6.78 12.98 11.07
C LYS A 42 5.89 14.23 11.07
N SER A 43 4.88 14.22 10.20
CA SER A 43 3.94 15.32 10.00
C SER A 43 2.54 14.97 10.50
N GLY A 44 1.65 15.96 10.56
CA GLY A 44 0.28 15.76 11.03
C GLY A 44 0.25 15.23 12.46
N ASP A 45 -0.52 14.16 12.67
CA ASP A 45 -0.66 13.52 13.98
C ASP A 45 0.55 12.65 14.37
N PHE A 46 1.52 12.47 13.46
CA PHE A 46 2.68 11.59 13.65
C PHE A 46 3.98 12.31 14.03
N THR A 47 3.89 13.56 14.50
CA THR A 47 5.07 14.35 14.94
C THR A 47 5.88 13.70 16.06
N ALA A 48 5.23 12.91 16.92
CA ALA A 48 5.88 12.22 18.04
C ALA A 48 6.48 10.85 17.69
N VAL A 49 6.35 10.38 16.43
CA VAL A 49 6.83 9.05 16.06
C VAL A 49 8.37 8.98 16.10
N SER A 50 8.91 7.87 16.60
CA SER A 50 10.36 7.68 16.69
C SER A 50 10.99 7.64 15.29
N SER A 51 12.27 7.99 15.18
CA SER A 51 12.98 7.90 13.89
C SER A 51 13.03 6.48 13.35
N GLU A 52 13.06 5.47 14.23
CA GLU A 52 13.00 4.06 13.83
C GLU A 52 11.69 3.75 13.08
N TYR A 53 10.54 4.17 13.63
CA TYR A 53 9.26 3.95 12.99
C TYR A 53 9.06 4.81 11.74
N ALA A 54 9.58 6.03 11.72
CA ALA A 54 9.59 6.87 10.52
C ALA A 54 10.37 6.21 9.37
N SER A 55 11.53 5.63 9.65
CA SER A 55 12.30 4.89 8.65
C SER A 55 11.57 3.63 8.15
N LYS A 56 10.93 2.87 9.05
CA LYS A 56 10.11 1.71 8.66
C LYS A 56 8.92 2.13 7.78
N ALA A 57 8.25 3.22 8.13
CA ALA A 57 7.14 3.78 7.35
C ALA A 57 7.61 4.25 5.96
N TYR A 58 8.78 4.90 5.88
CA TYR A 58 9.38 5.28 4.60
C TYR A 58 9.64 4.06 3.71
N THR A 59 10.26 3.01 4.24
CA THR A 59 10.50 1.78 3.47
C THR A 59 9.19 1.12 3.02
N SER A 60 8.20 1.06 3.90
CA SER A 60 6.86 0.54 3.60
C SER A 60 6.17 1.34 2.49
N LEU A 61 6.23 2.67 2.56
CA LEU A 61 5.69 3.60 1.56
C LEU A 61 6.32 3.36 0.19
N GLN A 62 7.65 3.30 0.11
CA GLN A 62 8.36 3.10 -1.16
C GLN A 62 7.97 1.77 -1.83
N LYS A 63 7.89 0.68 -1.04
CA LYS A 63 7.39 -0.60 -1.54
C LYS A 63 5.95 -0.52 -2.01
N GLY A 64 5.10 0.17 -1.26
CA GLY A 64 3.69 0.33 -1.60
C GLY A 64 3.48 1.12 -2.89
N ILE A 65 4.26 2.19 -3.11
CA ILE A 65 4.26 2.97 -4.36
C ILE A 65 4.75 2.10 -5.52
N GLN A 66 5.86 1.36 -5.35
CA GLN A 66 6.37 0.47 -6.40
C GLN A 66 5.33 -0.59 -6.79
N CYS A 67 4.73 -1.25 -5.81
CA CYS A 67 3.65 -2.23 -6.04
C CYS A 67 2.47 -1.60 -6.79
N LEU A 68 2.05 -0.38 -6.42
CA LEU A 68 0.99 0.33 -7.13
C LEU A 68 1.36 0.55 -8.60
N LEU A 69 2.58 0.99 -8.91
CA LEU A 69 3.04 1.18 -10.28
C LEU A 69 3.09 -0.15 -11.06
N ASP A 70 3.59 -1.21 -10.43
CA ASP A 70 3.71 -2.53 -11.05
C ASP A 70 2.34 -3.16 -11.37
N MET A 71 1.31 -2.83 -10.59
CA MET A 71 -0.08 -3.29 -10.81
C MET A 71 -0.84 -2.50 -11.88
N GLN A 72 -0.28 -1.41 -12.42
CA GLN A 72 -1.00 -0.58 -13.38
C GLN A 72 -1.29 -1.36 -14.67
N ILE A 73 -2.55 -1.39 -15.07
CA ILE A 73 -2.98 -2.19 -16.21
C ILE A 73 -2.44 -1.56 -17.50
N SER A 74 -1.72 -2.35 -18.28
CA SER A 74 -1.27 -1.97 -19.63
C SER A 74 -2.15 -2.63 -20.69
N VAL A 75 -2.75 -1.82 -21.55
CA VAL A 75 -3.54 -2.28 -22.71
C VAL A 75 -2.82 -1.85 -23.97
N ASN A 76 -2.35 -2.81 -24.76
CA ASN A 76 -1.59 -2.57 -26.00
C ASN A 76 -0.40 -1.61 -25.80
N GLY A 77 0.32 -1.76 -24.68
CA GLY A 77 1.49 -0.93 -24.34
C GLY A 77 1.15 0.44 -23.75
N THR A 78 -0.14 0.78 -23.59
CA THR A 78 -0.58 2.03 -22.95
C THR A 78 -1.00 1.76 -21.52
N LEU A 79 -0.40 2.47 -20.55
CA LEU A 79 -0.82 2.43 -19.15
C LEU A 79 -2.20 3.05 -18.99
N THR A 80 -3.07 2.38 -18.23
CA THR A 80 -4.48 2.77 -18.07
C THR A 80 -4.81 3.05 -16.61
N ALA A 81 -5.46 2.12 -15.93
CA ALA A 81 -6.00 2.28 -14.60
C ALA A 81 -5.62 1.10 -13.69
N TRP A 82 -6.31 1.00 -12.56
CA TRP A 82 -6.22 -0.10 -11.63
C TRP A 82 -7.58 -0.76 -11.42
N GLY A 83 -7.57 -2.07 -11.16
CA GLY A 83 -8.71 -2.81 -10.62
C GLY A 83 -8.93 -2.52 -9.14
N GLN A 84 -10.06 -2.99 -8.59
CA GLN A 84 -10.37 -2.82 -7.16
C GLN A 84 -9.49 -3.71 -6.26
N GLN A 85 -9.10 -4.88 -6.73
CA GLN A 85 -8.20 -5.81 -6.03
C GLN A 85 -7.26 -6.51 -7.01
N TYR A 86 -6.14 -7.04 -6.49
CA TYR A 86 -5.16 -7.85 -7.20
C TYR A 86 -4.68 -9.01 -6.32
N ASP A 87 -4.32 -10.13 -6.94
CA ASP A 87 -3.66 -11.23 -6.22
C ASP A 87 -2.39 -10.74 -5.49
N GLU A 88 -2.12 -11.35 -4.34
CA GLU A 88 -1.06 -10.95 -3.40
C GLU A 88 0.38 -11.12 -3.86
#